data_AF-A0A1T1BJX5-F1
#
_entry.id   AF-A0A1T1BJX5-F1
#
_cell.length_a   1.000
_cell.length_b   1.000
_cell.length_c   1.000
_cell.angle_alpha   90.00
_cell.angle_beta   90.00
_cell.angle_gamma   90.00
#
_symmetry.space_group_name_H-M   'P 1'
#
loop_
_entity.id
_entity.type
_entity.pdbx_description
1 polymer ?
#
loop_
_entity_poly.entity_id
_entity_poly.type
_entity_poly.pdbx_seq_one_letter_code
_entity_poly.pdbx_strand_id
1 'polypeptide(L)'
;MSELIYLNEKTLTQRIFTFALLTIGFGLIVGNYIFYGSIFIFIGLFVFSSRGLEFKVENNSYRKFLKIFGVHIGKWINYPEVKFITVIKTRILDDDYPQNRTYSELINVRLFFNQHQYFTVYQNGNKTECLHIAEKLKSILKIEIFDAA
;
A
#
# COMPACT_ATOMS: atom_id res chain seq x y z
N MET A 1 -1.28 16.66 -13.82
CA MET A 1 -1.68 16.59 -12.40
C MET A 1 -1.59 15.15 -11.90
N SER A 2 -1.14 14.91 -10.67
CA SER A 2 -1.11 13.56 -10.07
C SER A 2 -2.29 13.37 -9.11
N GLU A 3 -2.96 12.22 -9.18
CA GLU A 3 -4.09 11.88 -8.34
C GLU A 3 -3.74 10.78 -7.33
N LEU A 4 -4.08 11.03 -6.06
CA LEU A 4 -3.92 10.06 -4.97
C LEU A 4 -5.10 9.10 -5.00
N ILE A 5 -4.82 7.83 -5.30
CA ILE A 5 -5.86 6.80 -5.39
C ILE A 5 -6.11 6.19 -4.02
N TYR A 6 -5.03 5.81 -3.34
CA TYR A 6 -5.10 5.11 -2.08
C TYR A 6 -4.03 5.60 -1.10
N LEU A 7 -4.43 5.74 0.15
CA LEU A 7 -3.54 5.95 1.28
C LEU A 7 -3.98 5.01 2.39
N ASN A 8 -3.07 4.14 2.82
CA ASN A 8 -3.29 3.33 4.01
C ASN A 8 -3.07 4.21 5.24
N GLU A 9 -4.13 4.87 5.68
CA GLU A 9 -4.10 5.68 6.89
C GLU A 9 -3.90 4.79 8.11
N LYS A 10 -3.01 5.24 9.01
CA LYS A 10 -2.77 4.52 10.26
C LYS A 10 -3.97 4.66 11.19
N THR A 11 -4.39 3.52 11.72
CA THR A 11 -5.46 3.43 12.71
C THR A 11 -5.08 4.18 13.98
N LEU A 12 -6.09 4.58 14.77
CA LEU A 12 -5.88 5.27 16.04
C LEU A 12 -4.90 4.51 16.95
N THR A 13 -5.05 3.19 17.05
CA THR A 13 -4.18 2.31 17.83
C THR A 13 -2.72 2.38 17.40
N GLN A 14 -2.45 2.37 16.09
CA GLN A 14 -1.10 2.49 15.55
C GLN A 14 -0.48 3.87 15.85
N ARG A 15 -1.28 4.93 15.86
CA ARG A 15 -0.84 6.29 16.23
C ARG A 15 -0.48 6.37 17.71
N ILE A 16 -1.32 5.83 18.59
CA ILE A 16 -1.06 5.78 20.04
C ILE A 16 0.21 4.98 20.31
N PHE A 17 0.34 3.81 19.68
CA PHE A 17 1.51 2.96 19.83
C PHE A 17 2.80 3.63 19.34
N THR A 18 2.73 4.35 18.22
CA THR A 18 3.83 5.18 17.72
C THR A 18 4.24 6.22 18.77
N PHE A 19 3.28 6.94 19.34
CA PHE A 19 3.56 7.98 20.34
C PHE A 19 4.22 7.41 21.59
N ALA A 20 3.77 6.25 22.07
CA ALA A 20 4.39 5.55 23.18
C ALA A 20 5.85 5.18 22.89
N LEU A 21 6.13 4.59 21.71
CA LEU A 21 7.48 4.21 21.30
C LEU A 21 8.42 5.42 21.18
N LEU A 22 7.94 6.54 20.62
CA LEU A 22 8.72 7.76 20.51
C LEU A 22 9.04 8.35 21.88
N THR A 23 8.07 8.36 22.80
CA THR A 23 8.24 8.88 24.17
C THR A 23 9.26 8.04 24.95
N ILE A 24 9.15 6.70 24.87
CA ILE A 24 10.10 5.77 25.50
C ILE A 24 11.49 5.94 24.89
N GLY A 25 11.59 6.00 23.56
CA GLY A 25 12.87 6.17 22.86
C GLY A 25 13.57 7.47 23.26
N PHE A 26 12.82 8.57 23.35
CA PHE A 26 13.37 9.86 23.80
C PHE A 26 13.83 9.82 25.27
N GLY A 27 13.05 9.20 26.15
CA GLY A 27 13.42 9.01 27.56
C GLY A 27 14.71 8.21 27.73
N LEU A 28 14.90 7.17 26.92
CA LEU A 28 16.13 6.38 26.91
C LEU A 28 17.35 7.17 26.44
N ILE A 29 17.21 8.03 25.44
CA ILE A 29 18.30 8.92 24.97
C ILE A 29 18.72 9.88 26.09
N VAL A 30 17.76 10.50 26.77
CA VAL A 30 18.02 11.39 27.92
C VAL A 30 18.72 10.64 29.06
N GLY A 31 18.39 9.35 29.24
CA GLY A 31 19.04 8.45 30.20
C GLY A 31 20.42 7.92 29.79
N ASN A 32 21.05 8.44 28.72
CA ASN A 32 22.32 7.98 28.13
C ASN A 32 22.28 6.60 27.44
N TYR A 33 21.10 6.04 27.18
CA TYR A 33 20.93 4.79 26.42
C TYR A 33 20.69 5.08 24.94
N ILE A 34 21.61 5.81 24.30
CA ILE A 34 21.47 6.33 22.93
C ILE A 34 21.15 5.24 21.89
N PHE A 35 21.83 4.08 21.99
CA PHE A 35 21.65 3.00 21.03
C PHE A 35 20.22 2.43 21.10
N TYR A 36 19.75 2.10 22.30
CA TYR A 36 18.41 1.56 22.52
C TYR A 36 17.34 2.60 22.19
N GLY A 37 17.50 3.85 22.65
CA GLY A 37 16.55 4.92 22.37
C GLY A 37 16.39 5.18 20.87
N SER A 38 17.48 5.12 20.11
CA SER A 38 17.44 5.24 18.64
C SER A 38 16.63 4.12 17.99
N ILE A 39 16.79 2.87 18.45
CA ILE A 39 16.00 1.72 17.95
C ILE A 39 14.51 1.95 18.15
N PHE A 40 14.09 2.35 19.36
CA PHE A 40 12.67 2.61 19.66
C PHE A 40 12.10 3.73 18.79
N ILE A 41 12.88 4.78 18.52
CA ILE A 41 12.48 5.85 17.60
C ILE A 41 12.31 5.32 16.18
N PHE A 42 13.29 4.56 15.66
CA PHE A 42 13.19 3.99 14.31
C PHE A 42 11.98 3.06 14.16
N ILE A 43 11.70 2.23 15.16
CA ILE A 43 10.51 1.36 15.16
C ILE A 43 9.24 2.21 15.17
N GLY A 44 9.16 3.24 16.02
CA GLY A 44 8.01 4.16 16.06
C GLY A 44 7.76 4.83 14.71
N LEU A 45 8.82 5.37 14.08
CA LEU A 45 8.74 5.98 12.75
C LEU A 45 8.30 4.99 11.68
N PHE A 46 8.79 3.75 11.75
CA PHE A 46 8.37 2.70 10.83
C PHE A 46 6.89 2.34 10.99
N VAL A 47 6.39 2.22 12.22
CA VAL A 47 4.96 1.97 12.48
C VAL A 47 4.10 3.11 11.97
N PHE A 48 4.55 4.36 12.16
CA PHE A 48 3.86 5.55 11.68
C PHE A 48 3.83 5.67 10.15
N SER A 49 4.81 5.08 9.46
CA SER A 49 4.93 5.21 8.01
C SER A 49 3.73 4.60 7.27
N SER A 50 3.00 5.43 6.55
CA SER A 50 1.86 5.02 5.72
C SER A 50 2.33 4.63 4.33
N ARG A 51 1.67 3.67 3.69
CA ARG A 51 1.90 3.36 2.28
C ARG A 51 0.73 3.86 1.45
N GLY A 52 1.01 4.31 0.25
CA GLY A 52 -0.02 4.79 -0.66
C GLY A 52 0.34 4.55 -2.11
N LEU A 53 -0.62 4.88 -2.96
CA LEU A 53 -0.56 4.74 -4.40
C LEU A 53 -1.03 6.03 -5.06
N GLU A 54 -0.19 6.58 -5.92
CA GLU A 54 -0.47 7.75 -6.75
C GLU A 54 -0.37 7.40 -8.22
N PHE A 55 -1.24 7.99 -9.03
CA PHE A 55 -1.22 7.90 -10.49
C PHE A 55 -1.07 9.27 -11.12
N LYS A 56 -0.44 9.28 -12.29
CA LYS A 56 -0.27 10.46 -13.12
C LYS A 56 -0.67 10.09 -14.55
N VAL A 57 -1.85 10.56 -14.94
CA VAL A 57 -2.45 10.25 -16.25
C VAL A 57 -1.64 10.86 -17.40
N GLU A 58 -1.16 12.09 -17.23
CA GLU A 58 -0.43 12.84 -18.28
C GLU A 58 0.84 12.13 -18.79
N ASN A 59 1.55 11.41 -17.92
CA ASN A 59 2.82 10.75 -18.25
C ASN A 59 2.71 9.22 -18.25
N ASN A 60 1.51 8.67 -18.06
CA ASN A 60 1.31 7.23 -17.80
C ASN A 60 2.31 6.72 -16.76
N SER A 61 2.36 7.37 -15.59
CA SER A 61 3.26 6.98 -14.50
C SER A 61 2.48 6.70 -13.23
N TYR A 62 2.84 5.65 -12.50
CA TYR A 62 2.34 5.40 -11.16
C TYR A 62 3.49 5.32 -10.17
N ARG A 63 3.21 5.56 -8.89
CA ARG A 63 4.15 5.28 -7.81
C ARG A 63 3.45 4.67 -6.62
N LYS A 64 4.10 3.66 -6.05
CA LYS A 64 3.86 3.25 -4.65
C LYS A 64 4.79 4.10 -3.80
N PHE A 65 4.23 4.81 -2.83
CA PHE A 65 5.00 5.71 -1.98
C PHE A 65 4.84 5.34 -0.50
N LEU A 66 5.88 5.66 0.26
CA LEU A 66 5.88 5.69 1.71
C LEU A 66 5.67 7.14 2.14
N LYS A 67 4.65 7.38 2.94
CA LYS A 67 4.38 8.66 3.58
C LYS A 67 4.94 8.65 4.99
N ILE A 68 5.92 9.52 5.23
CA ILE A 68 6.48 9.77 6.56
C ILE A 68 6.33 11.27 6.83
N PHE A 69 5.64 11.64 7.92
CA PHE A 69 5.39 13.04 8.29
C PHE A 69 4.87 13.95 7.16
N GLY A 70 4.09 13.40 6.22
CA GLY A 70 3.54 14.17 5.09
C GLY A 70 4.39 14.16 3.82
N VAL A 71 5.63 13.69 3.87
CA VAL A 71 6.50 13.55 2.70
C VAL A 71 6.26 12.21 2.01
N HIS A 72 5.98 12.23 0.70
CA HIS A 72 5.76 11.03 -0.12
C HIS A 72 7.07 10.59 -0.80
N ILE A 73 7.65 9.50 -0.30
CA ILE A 73 8.91 8.92 -0.78
C ILE A 73 8.59 7.68 -1.62
N GLY A 74 8.88 7.72 -2.92
CA GLY A 74 8.64 6.60 -3.83
C GLY A 74 9.15 6.88 -5.24
N LYS A 75 9.49 5.83 -5.98
CA LYS A 75 9.94 5.93 -7.38
C LYS A 75 8.74 5.92 -8.32
N TRP A 76 8.73 6.84 -9.27
CA TRP A 76 7.78 6.83 -10.39
C TRP A 76 8.16 5.73 -11.38
N ILE A 77 7.17 4.94 -11.77
CA ILE A 77 7.29 3.84 -12.73
C ILE A 77 6.34 4.17 -13.88
N ASN A 78 6.88 4.23 -15.09
CA ASN A 78 6.07 4.41 -16.29
C ASN A 78 5.37 3.10 -16.64
N TYR A 79 4.14 3.21 -17.12
CA TYR A 79 3.31 2.09 -17.52
C TYR A 79 2.84 2.29 -18.97
N PRO A 80 2.76 1.22 -19.78
CA PRO A 80 2.20 1.31 -21.13
C PRO A 80 0.69 1.58 -21.09
N GLU A 81 0.06 1.85 -22.23
CA GLU A 81 -1.37 2.14 -22.29
C GLU A 81 -2.22 1.01 -21.65
N VAL A 82 -3.06 1.39 -20.67
CA VAL A 82 -3.91 0.44 -19.96
C VAL A 82 -5.20 0.25 -20.75
N LYS A 83 -5.53 -1.00 -21.08
CA LYS A 83 -6.75 -1.34 -21.83
C LYS A 83 -7.97 -1.51 -20.93
N PHE A 84 -7.79 -2.19 -19.80
CA PHE A 84 -8.87 -2.46 -18.86
C PHE A 84 -8.38 -2.74 -17.44
N ILE A 85 -9.31 -2.65 -16.49
CA ILE A 85 -9.11 -2.95 -15.07
C ILE A 85 -9.80 -4.27 -14.75
N THR A 86 -9.18 -5.11 -13.93
CA THR A 86 -9.82 -6.32 -13.41
C THR A 86 -9.65 -6.41 -11.89
N VAL A 87 -10.73 -6.80 -11.23
CA VAL A 87 -10.72 -7.16 -9.80
C VAL A 87 -10.87 -8.68 -9.74
N ILE A 88 -9.84 -9.37 -9.26
CA ILE A 88 -9.81 -10.84 -9.25
C ILE A 88 -9.41 -11.38 -7.89
N LYS A 89 -10.08 -12.45 -7.46
CA LYS A 89 -9.69 -13.21 -6.27
C LYS A 89 -8.46 -14.06 -6.58
N THR A 90 -7.50 -14.09 -5.67
CA THR A 90 -6.30 -14.92 -5.77
C THR A 90 -6.04 -15.55 -4.42
N ARG A 91 -5.76 -16.85 -4.43
CA ARG A 91 -5.30 -17.57 -3.24
C ARG A 91 -3.79 -17.46 -3.15
N ILE A 92 -3.31 -17.01 -2.01
CA ILE A 92 -1.89 -16.92 -1.70
C ILE A 92 -1.62 -17.91 -0.57
N LEU A 93 -0.50 -18.63 -0.70
CA LEU A 93 0.00 -19.49 0.37
C LEU A 93 0.49 -18.57 1.49
N ASP A 94 -0.13 -18.69 2.66
CA ASP A 94 0.43 -18.13 3.88
C ASP A 94 1.51 -19.11 4.35
N ASP A 95 2.75 -18.91 3.90
CA ASP A 95 3.88 -19.72 4.32
C ASP A 95 4.56 -19.11 5.56
N ASP A 96 4.49 -19.84 6.67
CA ASP A 96 5.58 -19.85 7.67
C ASP A 96 5.68 -21.16 8.49
N TYR A 97 4.84 -22.20 8.23
CA TYR A 97 4.93 -23.49 8.92
C TYR A 97 4.84 -24.69 7.95
N PRO A 98 5.84 -25.60 7.92
CA PRO A 98 5.92 -26.70 6.95
C PRO A 98 4.83 -27.78 7.10
N GLN A 99 4.01 -27.71 8.15
CA GLN A 99 3.06 -28.77 8.52
C GLN A 99 1.60 -28.44 8.16
N ASN A 100 1.24 -27.18 7.90
CA ASN A 100 -0.13 -26.78 7.54
C ASN A 100 -0.11 -25.65 6.50
N ARG A 101 -0.45 -25.98 5.25
CA ARG A 101 -0.62 -24.97 4.19
C ARG A 101 -1.95 -24.27 4.38
N THR A 102 -1.93 -23.07 4.95
CA THR A 102 -3.11 -22.20 4.99
C THR A 102 -3.12 -21.32 3.74
N TYR A 103 -4.27 -21.21 3.09
CA TYR A 103 -4.46 -20.33 1.94
C TYR A 103 -5.28 -19.13 2.38
N SER A 104 -4.73 -17.93 2.23
CA SER A 104 -5.49 -16.70 2.35
C SER A 104 -6.06 -16.29 1.00
N GLU A 105 -7.33 -15.87 1.00
CA GLU A 105 -7.97 -15.28 -0.17
C GLU A 105 -7.71 -13.77 -0.16
N LEU A 106 -6.94 -13.28 -1.14
CA LEU A 106 -6.77 -11.85 -1.38
C LEU A 106 -7.44 -11.46 -2.69
N ILE A 107 -7.93 -10.22 -2.74
CA ILE A 107 -8.52 -9.62 -3.92
C ILE A 107 -7.52 -8.63 -4.49
N ASN A 108 -7.20 -8.81 -5.77
CA ASN A 108 -6.22 -8.03 -6.49
C ASN A 108 -6.89 -7.11 -7.50
N VAL A 109 -6.56 -5.82 -7.45
CA VAL A 109 -6.89 -4.84 -8.49
C VAL A 109 -5.72 -4.79 -9.45
N ARG A 110 -5.95 -5.26 -10.68
CA ARG A 110 -4.95 -5.37 -11.74
C ARG A 110 -5.31 -4.43 -12.89
N LEU A 111 -4.28 -3.80 -13.44
CA LEU A 111 -4.37 -3.04 -14.68
C LEU A 111 -3.71 -3.84 -15.78
N PHE A 112 -4.44 -4.09 -16.86
CA PHE A 112 -3.99 -4.88 -18.00
C PHE A 112 -3.62 -3.96 -19.16
N PHE A 113 -2.42 -4.17 -19.70
CA PHE A 113 -1.93 -3.51 -20.91
C PHE A 113 -2.20 -4.36 -22.15
N ASN A 114 -2.21 -5.67 -21.95
CA ASN A 114 -2.54 -6.66 -22.96
C ASN A 114 -3.11 -7.90 -22.27
N GLN A 115 -3.62 -8.89 -23.02
CA GLN A 115 -4.30 -10.08 -22.45
C GLN A 115 -3.49 -10.81 -21.37
N HIS A 116 -2.15 -10.78 -21.44
CA HIS A 116 -1.26 -11.47 -20.49
C HIS A 116 -0.33 -10.55 -19.69
N GLN A 117 -0.33 -9.24 -19.96
CA GLN A 117 0.56 -8.29 -19.30
C GLN A 117 -0.25 -7.39 -18.38
N TYR A 118 -0.02 -7.53 -17.08
CA TYR A 118 -0.69 -6.76 -16.05
C TYR A 118 0.25 -6.38 -14.92
N PHE A 119 -0.15 -5.40 -14.12
CA PHE A 119 0.46 -5.13 -12.83
C PHE A 119 -0.59 -5.01 -11.74
N THR A 120 -0.27 -5.55 -10.56
CA THR A 120 -1.14 -5.45 -9.38
C THR A 120 -0.89 -4.12 -8.68
N VAL A 121 -1.92 -3.28 -8.74
CA VAL A 121 -1.87 -1.92 -8.22
C VAL A 121 -2.23 -1.91 -6.74
N TYR A 122 -3.23 -2.71 -6.38
CA TYR A 122 -3.75 -2.84 -5.03
C TYR A 122 -4.13 -4.29 -4.72
N GLN A 123 -3.97 -4.68 -3.46
CA GLN A 123 -4.35 -6.01 -2.97
C GLN A 123 -4.88 -5.91 -1.54
N ASN A 124 -6.02 -6.54 -1.26
CA ASN A 124 -6.61 -6.58 0.07
C ASN A 124 -7.60 -7.76 0.18
N GLY A 125 -7.88 -8.27 1.37
CA GLY A 125 -8.93 -9.27 1.60
C GLY A 125 -10.36 -8.71 1.47
N ASN A 126 -10.54 -7.39 1.52
CA ASN A 126 -11.86 -6.75 1.44
C ASN A 126 -12.28 -6.44 -0.03
N LYS A 127 -13.34 -7.11 -0.51
CA LYS A 127 -13.87 -6.92 -1.88
C LYS A 127 -14.36 -5.50 -2.12
N THR A 128 -15.09 -4.94 -1.17
CA THR A 128 -15.72 -3.62 -1.28
C THR A 128 -14.65 -2.54 -1.44
N GLU A 129 -13.56 -2.64 -0.68
CA GLU A 129 -12.45 -1.69 -0.77
C GLU A 129 -11.71 -1.80 -2.11
N CYS A 130 -11.50 -3.02 -2.61
CA CYS A 130 -10.88 -3.24 -3.92
C CYS A 130 -11.75 -2.70 -5.06
N LEU A 131 -13.07 -2.91 -5.00
CA LEU A 131 -14.01 -2.37 -5.98
C LEU A 131 -14.02 -0.84 -5.97
N HIS A 132 -14.06 -0.21 -4.79
CA HIS A 132 -14.00 1.25 -4.67
C HIS A 132 -12.71 1.84 -5.30
N ILE A 133 -11.57 1.17 -5.12
CA ILE A 133 -10.31 1.57 -5.75
C ILE A 133 -10.36 1.38 -7.27
N ALA A 134 -10.96 0.28 -7.76
CA ALA A 134 -11.14 0.05 -9.18
C ALA A 134 -12.06 1.10 -9.84
N GLU A 135 -13.15 1.50 -9.17
CA GLU A 135 -14.04 2.56 -9.62
C GLU A 135 -13.34 3.92 -9.71
N LYS A 136 -12.53 4.25 -8.70
CA LYS A 136 -11.70 5.46 -8.72
C LYS A 136 -10.66 5.42 -9.84
N LEU A 137 -10.06 4.25 -10.13
CA LEU A 137 -9.16 4.10 -11.27
C LEU A 137 -9.91 4.24 -12.61
N LYS A 138 -11.14 3.72 -12.71
CA LYS A 138 -11.99 3.87 -13.90
C LYS A 138 -12.30 5.33 -14.20
N SER A 139 -12.63 6.14 -13.19
CA SER A 139 -12.90 7.57 -13.42
C SER A 139 -11.66 8.33 -13.88
N ILE A 140 -10.48 7.99 -13.34
CA ILE A 140 -9.20 8.62 -13.67
C ILE A 140 -8.71 8.23 -15.06
N LEU A 141 -8.73 6.94 -15.36
CA LEU A 141 -8.16 6.38 -16.59
C LEU A 141 -9.18 6.33 -17.75
N LYS A 142 -10.48 6.52 -17.46
CA LYS A 142 -11.59 6.44 -18.42
C LYS A 142 -11.64 5.11 -19.19
N ILE A 143 -11.36 4.01 -18.49
CA ILE A 143 -11.34 2.64 -19.02
C ILE A 143 -12.37 1.76 -18.31
N GLU A 144 -12.73 0.65 -18.94
CA GLU A 144 -13.73 -0.28 -18.38
C GLU A 144 -13.15 -1.18 -17.29
N ILE A 145 -14.00 -1.53 -16.33
CA ILE A 145 -13.73 -2.54 -15.32
C ILE A 145 -14.38 -3.84 -15.80
N PHE A 146 -13.57 -4.85 -16.03
CA PHE A 146 -14.01 -6.22 -16.21
C PHE A 146 -14.00 -6.91 -14.86
N ASP A 147 -15.18 -7.10 -14.28
CA ASP A 147 -15.35 -7.92 -13.08
C ASP A 147 -15.27 -9.39 -13.49
N ALA A 148 -14.14 -10.03 -13.19
CA ALA A 148 -14.00 -11.47 -13.25
C ALA A 148 -14.25 -12.00 -11.83
N ALA A 149 -15.51 -11.91 -11.40
CA ALA A 149 -15.95 -12.30 -10.07
C ALA A 149 -15.96 -13.83 -9.87
#